data_AF-A0A0A2A837-F1
#
_entry.id   AF-A0A0A2A837-F1
#
_cell.length_a   1.000
_cell.length_b   1.000
_cell.length_c   1.000
_cell.angle_alpha   90.00
_cell.angle_beta   90.00
_cell.angle_gamma   90.00
#
_symmetry.space_group_name_H-M   'P 1'
#
loop_
_entity.id
_entity.type
_entity.pdbx_description
1 polymer ?
#
loop_
_entity_poly.entity_id
_entity_poly.type
_entity_poly.pdbx_seq_one_letter_code
_entity_poly.pdbx_strand_id
1 'polypeptide(L)'
;MEKIKFTNDKKKYISESLNQKLIKQALLISFQFWSEKLKNNLKFPKNLYPKYYKAYKSATECDIFQKGGIDIKDHINIFVLLSIIKPGLYCESGVFKGSSIHSALHALEPKIVYGIDPKPKLNKRIKSLLFNEVETKLDFNEFEFDTNTKKKVVFFDDHINSMQRIIDAKEKGFKYIIFDDSTGFEGIGQRRYPALPTVGMLKYNKLFNENDFFSWSLPINKMSWKSRAKSPKSLLKKYIKVTARIDKRCKDEMNQAEKYIKKIINFPDLSELLFASEPGMINNTQKYIILL
;
A
#
# COMPACT_ATOMS: atom_id res chain seq x y z
N MET A 1 -31.23 -18.63 -12.92
CA MET A 1 -30.46 -17.37 -13.03
C MET A 1 -31.31 -16.41 -13.84
N GLU A 2 -31.75 -15.29 -13.25
CA GLU A 2 -32.44 -14.23 -14.01
C GLU A 2 -31.51 -13.63 -15.08
N LYS A 3 -32.10 -13.07 -16.13
CA LYS A 3 -31.41 -12.45 -17.26
C LYS A 3 -30.53 -11.28 -16.78
N ILE A 4 -29.24 -11.31 -17.13
CA ILE A 4 -28.34 -10.16 -16.97
C ILE A 4 -28.92 -9.00 -17.78
N LYS A 5 -29.24 -7.89 -17.12
CA LYS A 5 -29.72 -6.65 -17.76
C LYS A 5 -28.54 -5.71 -17.96
N PHE A 6 -28.27 -5.34 -19.21
CA PHE A 6 -27.32 -4.29 -19.53
C PHE A 6 -28.03 -2.95 -19.47
N THR A 7 -27.50 -2.03 -18.67
CA THR A 7 -28.00 -0.65 -18.53
C THR A 7 -26.88 0.33 -18.89
N ASN A 8 -27.24 1.51 -19.42
CA ASN A 8 -26.26 2.57 -19.74
C ASN A 8 -25.83 3.41 -18.51
N ASP A 9 -26.18 3.00 -17.28
CA ASP A 9 -25.76 3.70 -16.08
C ASP A 9 -24.25 3.52 -15.85
N LYS A 10 -23.55 4.63 -15.59
CA LYS A 10 -22.13 4.62 -15.23
C LYS A 10 -21.93 4.35 -13.73
N LYS A 11 -22.99 4.50 -12.92
CA LYS A 11 -22.92 4.28 -11.48
C LYS A 11 -23.02 2.80 -11.16
N LYS A 12 -22.16 2.38 -10.24
CA LYS A 12 -22.20 1.04 -9.69
C LYS A 12 -23.27 0.97 -8.63
N TYR A 13 -24.07 -0.09 -8.71
CA TYR A 13 -25.09 -0.38 -7.72
C TYR A 13 -24.83 -1.75 -7.10
N ILE A 14 -24.53 -1.74 -5.81
CA ILE A 14 -24.63 -2.91 -4.94
C ILE A 14 -25.64 -2.55 -3.87
N SER A 15 -26.55 -3.47 -3.55
CA SER A 15 -27.49 -3.21 -2.46
C SER A 15 -26.70 -3.08 -1.15
N GLU A 16 -27.08 -2.09 -0.33
CA GLU A 16 -26.40 -1.81 0.95
C GLU A 16 -26.31 -3.06 1.83
N SER A 17 -27.36 -3.88 1.86
CA SER A 17 -27.40 -5.15 2.60
C SER A 17 -26.36 -6.16 2.09
N LEU A 18 -26.18 -6.30 0.77
CA LEU A 18 -25.17 -7.19 0.20
C LEU A 18 -23.76 -6.65 0.47
N ASN A 19 -23.55 -5.35 0.26
CA ASN A 19 -22.26 -4.69 0.51
C ASN A 19 -21.80 -4.87 1.97
N GLN A 20 -22.72 -4.69 2.93
CA GLN A 20 -22.47 -4.93 4.36
C GLN A 20 -22.00 -6.35 4.65
N LYS A 21 -22.68 -7.36 4.07
CA LYS A 21 -22.33 -8.79 4.25
C LYS A 21 -20.96 -9.11 3.67
N LEU A 22 -20.68 -8.60 2.47
CA LEU A 22 -19.40 -8.81 1.78
C LEU A 22 -18.23 -8.15 2.52
N ILE A 23 -18.38 -6.90 2.96
CA ILE A 23 -17.37 -6.20 3.77
C ILE A 23 -17.13 -6.95 5.09
N LYS A 24 -18.20 -7.43 5.75
CA LYS A 24 -18.07 -8.24 6.97
C LYS A 24 -17.27 -9.51 6.73
N GLN A 25 -17.52 -10.20 5.62
CA GLN A 25 -16.81 -11.42 5.26
C GLN A 25 -15.33 -11.14 4.93
N ALA A 26 -15.05 -10.06 4.19
CA ALA A 26 -13.68 -9.65 3.87
C ALA A 26 -12.89 -9.30 5.14
N LEU A 27 -13.52 -8.60 6.09
CA LEU A 27 -12.94 -8.31 7.40
C LEU A 27 -12.67 -9.58 8.21
N LEU A 28 -13.56 -10.57 8.17
CA LEU A 28 -13.38 -11.87 8.84
C LEU A 28 -12.19 -12.65 8.26
N ILE A 29 -12.08 -12.75 6.94
CA ILE A 29 -10.97 -13.43 6.26
C ILE A 29 -9.65 -12.74 6.59
N SER A 30 -9.59 -11.41 6.46
CA SER A 30 -8.41 -10.63 6.81
C SER A 30 -8.02 -10.85 8.28
N PHE A 31 -8.98 -10.84 9.20
CA PHE A 31 -8.72 -11.09 10.62
C PHE A 31 -8.17 -12.49 10.88
N GLN A 32 -8.79 -13.53 10.31
CA GLN A 32 -8.32 -14.91 10.46
C GLN A 32 -6.88 -15.05 9.95
N PHE A 33 -6.61 -14.53 8.76
CA PHE A 33 -5.27 -14.55 8.17
C PHE A 33 -4.24 -13.87 9.08
N TRP A 34 -4.45 -12.61 9.47
CA TRP A 34 -3.48 -11.88 10.27
C TRP A 34 -3.33 -12.43 11.68
N SER A 35 -4.42 -12.93 12.25
CA SER A 35 -4.44 -13.59 13.54
C SER A 35 -3.56 -14.84 13.55
N GLU A 36 -3.72 -15.71 12.55
CA GLU A 36 -2.87 -16.90 12.36
C GLU A 36 -1.40 -16.49 12.15
N LYS A 37 -1.15 -15.52 11.28
CA LYS A 37 0.22 -15.16 10.88
C LYS A 37 1.02 -14.41 11.96
N LEU A 38 0.36 -13.71 12.89
CA LEU A 38 1.01 -12.84 13.88
C LEU A 38 0.77 -13.23 15.35
N LYS A 39 -0.40 -13.79 15.70
CA LYS A 39 -0.81 -14.03 17.08
C LYS A 39 -1.71 -15.26 17.19
N ASN A 40 -1.14 -16.46 17.04
CA ASN A 40 -1.73 -17.77 17.36
C ASN A 40 -3.27 -17.81 17.48
N ASN A 41 -3.98 -17.56 16.38
CA ASN A 41 -5.43 -17.75 16.24
C ASN A 41 -6.32 -17.08 17.31
N LEU A 42 -6.17 -15.77 17.51
CA LEU A 42 -7.14 -14.93 18.20
C LEU A 42 -8.58 -15.15 17.71
N LYS A 43 -9.53 -15.03 18.63
CA LYS A 43 -10.97 -14.99 18.35
C LYS A 43 -11.39 -13.66 17.74
N PHE A 44 -12.29 -13.71 16.75
CA PHE A 44 -12.84 -12.51 16.10
C PHE A 44 -13.60 -11.61 17.09
N PRO A 45 -13.19 -10.35 17.32
CA PRO A 45 -13.86 -9.46 18.26
C PRO A 45 -15.24 -9.03 17.75
N LYS A 46 -16.25 -9.12 18.62
CA LYS A 46 -17.65 -8.76 18.27
C LYS A 46 -17.78 -7.31 17.79
N ASN A 47 -17.00 -6.39 18.33
CA ASN A 47 -17.02 -4.97 18.00
C ASN A 47 -16.14 -4.59 16.80
N LEU A 48 -15.34 -5.51 16.24
CA LEU A 48 -14.42 -5.19 15.15
C LEU A 48 -15.18 -4.77 13.89
N TYR A 49 -16.25 -5.50 13.54
CA TYR A 49 -17.07 -5.16 12.38
C TYR A 49 -17.83 -3.84 12.52
N PRO A 50 -18.61 -3.59 13.59
CA PRO A 50 -19.26 -2.29 13.77
C PRO A 50 -18.29 -1.11 13.73
N LYS A 51 -17.10 -1.26 14.34
CA LYS A 51 -16.04 -0.26 14.34
C LYS A 51 -15.49 -0.01 12.94
N TYR A 52 -15.14 -1.07 12.20
CA TYR A 52 -14.67 -0.95 10.82
C TYR A 52 -15.74 -0.37 9.90
N TYR A 53 -17.00 -0.79 10.05
CA TYR A 53 -18.07 -0.34 9.16
C TYR A 53 -18.33 1.17 9.28
N LYS A 54 -18.20 1.73 10.50
CA LYS A 54 -18.20 3.17 10.72
C LYS A 54 -17.03 3.86 10.00
N ALA A 55 -15.83 3.28 10.08
CA ALA A 55 -14.65 3.78 9.37
C ALA A 55 -14.84 3.73 7.85
N TYR A 56 -15.37 2.64 7.30
CA TYR A 56 -15.65 2.49 5.88
C TYR A 56 -16.62 3.56 5.36
N LYS A 57 -17.70 3.85 6.09
CA LYS A 57 -18.64 4.92 5.73
C LYS A 57 -17.95 6.29 5.72
N SER A 58 -17.17 6.59 6.75
CA SER A 58 -16.43 7.85 6.84
C SER A 58 -15.39 8.00 5.71
N ALA A 59 -14.66 6.94 5.37
CA ALA A 59 -13.73 6.92 4.26
C ALA A 59 -14.42 7.19 2.91
N THR A 60 -15.58 6.57 2.69
CA THR A 60 -16.40 6.79 1.49
C THR A 60 -16.89 8.23 1.40
N GLU A 61 -17.37 8.82 2.51
CA GLU A 61 -17.80 10.22 2.58
C GLU A 61 -16.64 11.21 2.36
N CYS A 62 -15.41 10.81 2.67
CA CYS A 62 -14.21 11.60 2.46
C CYS A 62 -13.61 11.44 1.05
N ASP A 63 -14.14 10.54 0.21
CA ASP A 63 -13.65 10.25 -1.13
C ASP A 63 -12.14 9.91 -1.16
N ILE A 64 -11.69 9.03 -0.26
CA ILE A 64 -10.27 8.65 -0.14
C ILE A 64 -9.92 7.32 -0.85
N PHE A 65 -10.91 6.57 -1.35
CA PHE A 65 -10.70 5.36 -2.16
C PHE A 65 -10.51 5.70 -3.64
N GLN A 66 -9.35 6.31 -3.97
CA GLN A 66 -9.05 6.78 -5.32
C GLN A 66 -8.04 5.87 -6.03
N LYS A 67 -8.09 5.88 -7.37
CA LYS A 67 -7.15 5.16 -8.22
C LYS A 67 -5.71 5.64 -7.95
N GLY A 68 -4.81 4.68 -7.74
CA GLY A 68 -3.40 4.96 -7.43
C GLY A 68 -3.10 5.21 -5.95
N GLY A 69 -4.09 5.03 -5.07
CA GLY A 69 -3.86 4.96 -3.62
C GLY A 69 -4.43 3.68 -3.02
N ILE A 70 -4.51 3.63 -1.69
CA ILE A 70 -5.10 2.51 -0.93
C ILE A 70 -6.61 2.43 -1.16
N ASP A 71 -7.03 1.31 -1.74
CA ASP A 71 -8.44 0.97 -1.94
C ASP A 71 -9.07 0.30 -0.71
N ILE A 72 -10.28 -0.23 -0.87
CA ILE A 72 -11.03 -0.87 0.22
C ILE A 72 -10.38 -2.16 0.74
N LYS A 73 -9.76 -3.01 -0.10
CA LYS A 73 -9.14 -4.27 0.40
C LYS A 73 -7.95 -3.96 1.29
N ASP A 74 -7.14 -2.99 0.89
CA ASP A 74 -5.94 -2.64 1.62
C ASP A 74 -6.27 -1.85 2.87
N HIS A 75 -7.31 -1.02 2.83
CA HIS A 75 -7.86 -0.35 4.01
C HIS A 75 -8.36 -1.34 5.07
N ILE A 76 -9.09 -2.40 4.68
CA ILE A 76 -9.48 -3.52 5.57
C ILE A 76 -8.24 -4.15 6.19
N ASN A 77 -7.26 -4.52 5.37
CA ASN A 77 -6.06 -5.21 5.83
C ASN A 77 -5.27 -4.38 6.83
N ILE A 78 -5.05 -3.09 6.55
CA ILE A 78 -4.36 -2.17 7.47
C ILE A 78 -5.15 -2.05 8.78
N PHE A 79 -6.47 -1.90 8.72
CA PHE A 79 -7.31 -1.74 9.90
C PHE A 79 -7.19 -2.96 10.83
N VAL A 80 -7.35 -4.15 10.25
CA VAL A 80 -7.26 -5.43 10.97
C VAL A 80 -5.86 -5.63 11.54
N LEU A 81 -4.84 -5.46 10.71
CA LEU A 81 -3.45 -5.64 11.08
C LEU A 81 -3.07 -4.78 12.28
N LEU A 82 -3.42 -3.49 12.24
CA LEU A 82 -3.16 -2.55 13.33
C LEU A 82 -4.00 -2.84 14.58
N SER A 83 -5.24 -3.33 14.41
CA SER A 83 -6.09 -3.79 15.52
C SER A 83 -5.52 -5.02 16.23
N ILE A 84 -4.76 -5.87 15.52
CA ILE A 84 -4.08 -7.04 16.07
C ILE A 84 -2.74 -6.66 16.69
N ILE A 85 -1.87 -5.93 15.98
CA ILE A 85 -0.54 -5.53 16.47
C ILE A 85 -0.68 -4.60 17.68
N LYS A 86 -1.64 -3.65 17.60
CA LYS A 86 -1.84 -2.55 18.55
C LYS A 86 -0.54 -1.78 18.81
N PRO A 87 0.14 -1.25 17.78
CA PRO A 87 1.38 -0.48 17.96
C PRO A 87 1.16 0.73 18.88
N GLY A 88 2.22 1.19 19.54
CA GLY A 88 2.23 2.47 20.26
C GLY A 88 2.34 3.67 19.30
N LEU A 89 2.94 3.45 18.13
CA LEU A 89 3.16 4.46 17.08
C LEU A 89 2.97 3.84 15.70
N TYR A 90 2.24 4.56 14.85
CA TYR A 90 2.15 4.30 13.43
C TYR A 90 2.70 5.51 12.66
N CYS A 91 3.57 5.26 11.70
CA CYS A 91 4.11 6.27 10.80
C CYS A 91 3.78 5.87 9.36
N GLU A 92 3.44 6.83 8.53
CA GLU A 92 3.27 6.65 7.09
C GLU A 92 4.19 7.58 6.34
N SER A 93 4.96 7.06 5.39
CA SER A 93 5.87 7.82 4.52
C SER A 93 5.36 7.75 3.09
N GLY A 94 4.75 8.84 2.63
CA GLY A 94 3.96 8.92 1.39
C GLY A 94 2.46 8.83 1.70
N VAL A 95 1.85 9.94 2.12
CA VAL A 95 0.48 9.92 2.67
C VAL A 95 -0.62 10.02 1.61
N PHE A 96 -0.28 10.55 0.44
CA PHE A 96 -1.21 10.82 -0.65
C PHE A 96 -2.50 11.51 -0.17
N LYS A 97 -3.66 10.83 -0.24
CA LYS A 97 -4.97 11.31 0.24
C LYS A 97 -5.31 10.87 1.67
N GLY A 98 -4.55 9.93 2.25
CA GLY A 98 -4.69 9.50 3.64
C GLY A 98 -5.60 8.32 3.89
N SER A 99 -5.82 7.42 2.92
CA SER A 99 -6.68 6.24 3.10
C SER A 99 -6.12 5.27 4.15
N SER A 100 -4.82 4.99 4.09
CA SER A 100 -4.05 4.22 5.08
C SER A 100 -3.99 4.90 6.45
N ILE A 101 -3.69 6.21 6.51
CA ILE A 101 -3.76 7.01 7.73
C ILE A 101 -5.15 6.92 8.37
N HIS A 102 -6.21 7.10 7.59
CA HIS A 102 -7.58 7.00 8.07
C HIS A 102 -7.84 5.61 8.66
N SER A 103 -7.44 4.54 7.97
CA SER A 103 -7.54 3.17 8.48
C SER A 103 -6.83 3.01 9.83
N ALA A 104 -5.60 3.53 9.96
CA ALA A 104 -4.81 3.51 11.18
C ALA A 104 -5.46 4.27 12.34
N LEU A 105 -5.96 5.48 12.11
CA LEU A 105 -6.64 6.29 13.12
C LEU A 105 -7.85 5.55 13.71
N HIS A 106 -8.65 4.94 12.85
CA HIS A 106 -9.81 4.17 13.27
C HIS A 106 -9.43 2.86 13.96
N ALA A 107 -8.35 2.18 13.55
CA ALA A 107 -7.91 0.96 14.21
C ALA A 107 -7.38 1.23 15.63
N LEU A 108 -6.64 2.32 15.80
CA LEU A 108 -5.79 2.54 16.97
C LEU A 108 -6.43 3.31 18.12
N GLU A 109 -7.45 4.15 17.89
CA GLU A 109 -8.21 4.95 18.89
C GLU A 109 -7.38 5.50 20.08
N PRO A 110 -7.34 6.84 20.24
CA PRO A 110 -6.20 7.73 19.95
C PRO A 110 -4.81 7.17 20.31
N LYS A 111 -3.93 7.10 19.29
CA LYS A 111 -2.48 6.85 19.43
C LYS A 111 -1.71 7.79 18.51
N ILE A 112 -0.39 7.78 18.66
CA ILE A 112 0.54 8.55 17.84
C ILE A 112 0.52 8.03 16.39
N VAL A 113 -0.07 8.81 15.49
CA VAL A 113 -0.09 8.60 14.04
C VAL A 113 0.66 9.74 13.38
N TYR A 114 1.71 9.43 12.63
CA TYR A 114 2.51 10.40 11.89
C TYR A 114 2.34 10.22 10.38
N GLY A 115 2.23 11.32 9.63
CA GLY A 115 2.15 11.35 8.18
C GLY A 115 3.30 12.15 7.57
N ILE A 116 4.31 11.47 7.06
CA ILE A 116 5.51 12.07 6.48
C ILE A 116 5.37 12.11 4.97
N ASP A 117 5.42 13.30 4.37
CA ASP A 117 5.34 13.46 2.91
C ASP A 117 5.96 14.82 2.52
N PRO A 118 6.95 14.87 1.61
CA PRO A 118 7.51 16.14 1.14
C PRO A 118 6.48 17.10 0.52
N LYS A 119 5.36 16.57 0.00
CA LYS A 119 4.28 17.32 -0.64
C LYS A 119 2.92 16.71 -0.23
N PRO A 120 2.52 16.84 1.06
CA PRO A 120 1.34 16.16 1.58
C PRO A 120 0.10 16.65 0.84
N LYS A 121 -0.73 15.71 0.39
CA LYS A 121 -2.04 16.00 -0.24
C LYS A 121 -3.19 15.46 0.58
N LEU A 122 -2.99 15.38 1.90
CA LEU A 122 -3.92 14.78 2.84
C LEU A 122 -5.29 15.46 2.74
N ASN A 123 -6.35 14.64 2.76
CA ASN A 123 -7.70 15.18 2.81
C ASN A 123 -7.92 15.98 4.12
N LYS A 124 -8.53 17.17 4.01
CA LYS A 124 -8.75 18.08 5.15
C LYS A 124 -9.47 17.42 6.33
N ARG A 125 -10.44 16.54 6.06
CA ARG A 125 -11.18 15.82 7.11
C ARG A 125 -10.30 14.82 7.84
N ILE A 126 -9.36 14.18 7.14
CA ILE A 126 -8.39 13.27 7.77
C ILE A 126 -7.40 14.07 8.60
N LYS A 127 -6.95 15.20 8.07
CA LYS A 127 -6.06 16.11 8.79
C LYS A 127 -6.64 16.54 10.14
N SER A 128 -7.95 16.85 10.21
CA SER A 128 -8.62 17.17 11.48
C SER A 128 -8.71 16.03 12.49
N LEU A 129 -8.46 14.78 12.07
CA LEU A 129 -8.45 13.60 12.96
C LEU A 129 -7.05 13.29 13.50
N LEU A 130 -5.99 13.93 12.97
CA LEU A 130 -4.63 13.76 13.46
C LEU A 130 -4.47 14.52 14.78
N PHE A 131 -4.18 13.78 15.85
CA PHE A 131 -3.93 14.36 17.17
C PHE A 131 -2.53 14.97 17.29
N ASN A 132 -1.57 14.48 16.50
CA ASN A 132 -0.19 14.96 16.51
C ASN A 132 0.09 15.63 15.17
N GLU A 133 0.46 16.91 15.20
CA GLU A 133 0.81 17.72 14.03
C GLU A 133 2.10 17.23 13.37
N VAL A 134 2.06 16.12 12.65
CA VAL A 134 3.20 15.73 11.81
C VAL A 134 2.69 15.33 10.46
N GLU A 135 2.23 16.35 9.74
CA GLU A 135 2.52 16.47 8.31
C GLU A 135 3.85 17.21 8.20
N THR A 136 4.93 16.47 7.98
CA THR A 136 6.25 17.07 7.79
C THR A 136 6.74 16.87 6.38
N LYS A 137 7.53 17.85 5.90
CA LYS A 137 8.25 17.78 4.62
C LYS A 137 9.57 17.01 4.72
N LEU A 138 10.00 16.69 5.95
CA LEU A 138 11.21 15.91 6.20
C LEU A 138 11.05 14.52 5.59
N ASP A 139 12.18 13.92 5.23
CA ASP A 139 12.20 12.49 4.90
C ASP A 139 12.06 11.62 6.17
N PHE A 140 11.60 10.38 6.03
CA PHE A 140 11.55 9.42 7.15
C PHE A 140 12.91 9.29 7.87
N ASN A 141 14.02 9.40 7.14
CA ASN A 141 15.37 9.28 7.72
C ASN A 141 15.75 10.49 8.57
N GLU A 142 15.23 11.66 8.25
CA GLU A 142 15.48 12.91 8.95
C GLU A 142 14.58 13.06 10.18
N PHE A 143 13.46 12.34 10.23
CA PHE A 143 12.53 12.42 11.34
C PHE A 143 13.01 11.63 12.56
N GLU A 144 13.01 12.28 13.72
CA GLU A 144 13.31 11.66 15.00
C GLU A 144 12.05 11.13 15.67
N PHE A 145 12.05 9.85 16.02
CA PHE A 145 10.93 9.19 16.70
C PHE A 145 11.29 8.92 18.14
N ASP A 146 10.35 9.14 19.07
CA ASP A 146 10.53 8.76 20.47
C ASP A 146 10.96 7.29 20.60
N THR A 147 12.12 7.07 21.22
CA THR A 147 12.73 5.75 21.41
C THR A 147 12.01 4.92 22.46
N ASN A 148 11.25 5.54 23.37
CA ASN A 148 10.53 4.86 24.44
C ASN A 148 9.24 4.18 23.95
N THR A 149 8.72 4.59 22.80
CA THR A 149 7.47 4.04 22.27
C THR A 149 7.64 2.57 21.86
N LYS A 150 6.98 1.68 22.61
CA LYS A 150 6.98 0.24 22.34
C LYS A 150 6.13 -0.08 21.11
N LYS A 151 6.64 -0.99 20.26
CA LYS A 151 5.98 -1.52 19.05
C LYS A 151 5.60 -0.40 18.06
N LYS A 152 6.53 -0.07 17.19
CA LYS A 152 6.33 0.89 16.10
C LYS A 152 6.04 0.15 14.80
N VAL A 153 5.09 0.68 14.02
CA VAL A 153 4.77 0.24 12.66
C VAL A 153 5.03 1.42 11.72
N VAL A 154 5.72 1.18 10.60
CA VAL A 154 5.85 2.18 9.52
C VAL A 154 5.24 1.62 8.24
N PHE A 155 4.56 2.48 7.50
CA PHE A 155 4.05 2.25 6.15
C PHE A 155 4.86 3.06 5.16
N PHE A 156 5.25 2.44 4.06
CA PHE A 156 6.07 3.01 2.99
C PHE A 156 5.36 2.86 1.64
N ASP A 157 5.23 3.97 0.92
CA ASP A 157 4.70 3.99 -0.45
C ASP A 157 5.70 3.44 -1.51
N ASP A 158 5.27 3.31 -2.76
CA ASP A 158 5.88 2.47 -3.82
C ASP A 158 6.99 3.13 -4.66
N HIS A 159 7.42 4.33 -4.29
CA HIS A 159 8.43 5.11 -5.02
C HIS A 159 9.77 5.27 -4.26
N ILE A 160 10.12 4.31 -3.41
CA ILE A 160 11.31 4.38 -2.54
C ILE A 160 12.17 3.12 -2.63
N ASN A 161 13.47 3.23 -2.35
CA ASN A 161 14.33 2.06 -2.20
C ASN A 161 13.88 1.24 -0.97
N SER A 162 13.27 0.07 -1.21
CA SER A 162 12.68 -0.72 -0.12
C SER A 162 13.75 -1.26 0.84
N MET A 163 14.96 -1.56 0.36
CA MET A 163 16.03 -2.13 1.18
C MET A 163 16.61 -1.10 2.14
N GLN A 164 16.90 0.10 1.63
CA GLN A 164 17.34 1.21 2.48
C GLN A 164 16.30 1.48 3.58
N ARG A 165 15.01 1.49 3.25
CA ARG A 165 13.94 1.71 4.22
C ARG A 165 13.80 0.63 5.28
N ILE A 166 14.14 -0.62 4.96
CA ILE A 166 14.23 -1.70 5.95
C ILE A 166 15.36 -1.41 6.94
N ILE A 167 16.52 -0.98 6.45
CA ILE A 167 17.69 -0.64 7.27
C ILE A 167 17.35 0.57 8.17
N ASP A 168 16.83 1.65 7.59
CA ASP A 168 16.47 2.87 8.31
C ASP A 168 15.43 2.60 9.42
N ALA A 169 14.41 1.81 9.10
CA ALA A 169 13.36 1.45 10.05
C ALA A 169 13.93 0.58 11.18
N LYS A 170 14.87 -0.33 10.89
CA LYS A 170 15.55 -1.13 11.91
C LYS A 170 16.33 -0.25 12.88
N GLU A 171 17.11 0.69 12.36
CA GLU A 171 17.92 1.63 13.15
C GLU A 171 17.05 2.54 14.03
N LYS A 172 15.87 2.95 13.53
CA LYS A 172 14.89 3.74 14.29
C LYS A 172 14.00 2.92 15.24
N GLY A 173 14.26 1.62 15.36
CA GLY A 173 13.57 0.73 16.32
C GLY A 173 12.17 0.28 15.90
N PHE A 174 11.83 0.35 14.62
CA PHE A 174 10.59 -0.23 14.10
C PHE A 174 10.65 -1.75 14.10
N LYS A 175 9.52 -2.38 14.44
CA LYS A 175 9.39 -3.84 14.47
C LYS A 175 8.61 -4.39 13.29
N TYR A 176 7.79 -3.55 12.69
CA TYR A 176 6.89 -3.89 11.62
C TYR A 176 6.97 -2.82 10.54
N ILE A 177 7.11 -3.26 9.29
CA ILE A 177 7.13 -2.39 8.13
C ILE A 177 6.07 -2.87 7.16
N ILE A 178 5.26 -1.97 6.63
CA ILE A 178 4.32 -2.23 5.54
C ILE A 178 4.87 -1.56 4.29
N PHE A 179 4.99 -2.29 3.19
CA PHE A 179 5.34 -1.74 1.89
C PHE A 179 4.14 -1.79 0.96
N ASP A 180 3.79 -0.64 0.39
CA ASP A 180 2.90 -0.55 -0.74
C ASP A 180 3.60 -0.95 -2.03
N ASP A 181 2.87 -1.63 -2.91
CA ASP A 181 3.20 -1.80 -4.33
C ASP A 181 4.65 -2.25 -4.65
N SER A 182 5.26 -2.99 -3.72
CA SER A 182 6.66 -3.45 -3.78
C SER A 182 6.80 -4.75 -4.58
N THR A 183 6.41 -4.68 -5.86
CA THR A 183 6.18 -5.86 -6.72
C THR A 183 7.43 -6.63 -7.12
N GLY A 184 7.23 -7.86 -7.61
CA GLY A 184 8.25 -8.59 -8.39
C GLY A 184 8.41 -8.06 -9.83
N PHE A 185 9.14 -8.81 -10.67
CA PHE A 185 9.51 -8.40 -12.03
C PHE A 185 8.34 -8.05 -12.95
N GLU A 186 7.22 -8.77 -12.83
CA GLU A 186 6.01 -8.46 -13.61
C GLU A 186 5.52 -7.03 -13.33
N GLY A 187 5.39 -6.65 -12.06
CA GLY A 187 4.95 -5.31 -11.68
C GLY A 187 6.01 -4.24 -11.93
N ILE A 188 7.31 -4.57 -11.82
CA ILE A 188 8.41 -3.67 -12.20
C ILE A 188 8.28 -3.25 -13.67
N GLY A 189 8.04 -4.20 -14.57
CA GLY A 189 7.90 -3.94 -16.00
C GLY A 189 6.65 -3.13 -16.38
N GLN A 190 5.66 -3.02 -15.48
CA GLN A 190 4.43 -2.26 -15.69
C GLN A 190 4.54 -0.81 -15.17
N ARG A 191 5.55 -0.48 -14.34
CA ARG A 191 5.71 0.84 -13.74
C ARG A 191 6.71 1.72 -14.49
N ARG A 192 6.47 3.03 -14.42
CA ARG A 192 7.38 4.04 -14.97
C ARG A 192 8.59 4.29 -14.07
N TYR A 193 8.38 4.26 -12.75
CA TYR A 193 9.38 4.55 -11.73
C TYR A 193 9.27 3.53 -10.59
N PRO A 194 9.61 2.24 -10.81
CA PRO A 194 9.51 1.24 -9.76
C PRO A 194 10.49 1.53 -8.61
N ALA A 195 10.06 1.24 -7.38
CA ALA A 195 10.89 1.19 -6.18
C ALA A 195 11.98 0.11 -6.27
N LEU A 196 13.13 0.41 -6.88
CA LEU A 196 14.24 -0.54 -6.94
C LEU A 196 15.26 -0.29 -5.82
N PRO A 197 15.78 -1.34 -5.18
CA PRO A 197 15.26 -2.72 -5.12
C PRO A 197 13.88 -2.83 -4.41
N THR A 198 13.03 -3.75 -4.87
CA THR A 198 11.73 -4.07 -4.25
C THR A 198 11.84 -5.22 -3.25
N VAL A 199 10.83 -5.40 -2.38
CA VAL A 199 10.66 -6.60 -1.55
C VAL A 199 10.47 -7.84 -2.42
N GLY A 200 9.77 -7.71 -3.56
CA GLY A 200 9.64 -8.78 -4.55
C GLY A 200 10.99 -9.29 -5.06
N MET A 201 11.96 -8.40 -5.30
CA MET A 201 13.34 -8.78 -5.65
C MET A 201 14.04 -9.46 -4.46
N LEU A 202 14.00 -8.85 -3.27
CA LEU A 202 14.67 -9.38 -2.08
C LEU A 202 14.34 -10.85 -1.79
N LYS A 203 13.10 -11.29 -2.02
CA LYS A 203 12.68 -12.70 -1.86
C LYS A 203 13.51 -13.70 -2.68
N TYR A 204 14.15 -13.22 -3.74
CA TYR A 204 15.01 -14.00 -4.64
C TYR A 204 16.44 -13.47 -4.65
N ASN A 205 16.89 -12.78 -3.58
CA ASN A 205 18.21 -12.14 -3.50
C ASN A 205 19.35 -13.06 -3.99
N LYS A 206 19.30 -14.35 -3.63
CA LYS A 206 20.33 -15.34 -3.99
C LYS A 206 20.48 -15.59 -5.50
N LEU A 207 19.48 -15.25 -6.31
CA LEU A 207 19.54 -15.41 -7.77
C LEU A 207 20.31 -14.27 -8.47
N PHE A 208 20.47 -13.14 -7.80
CA PHE A 208 21.05 -11.95 -8.41
C PHE A 208 22.54 -11.83 -8.11
N ASN A 209 23.29 -11.48 -9.15
CA ASN A 209 24.70 -11.15 -9.10
C ASN A 209 24.93 -9.66 -9.39
N GLU A 210 26.08 -9.15 -8.95
CA GLU A 210 26.55 -7.83 -9.38
C GLU A 210 26.68 -7.81 -10.91
N ASN A 211 26.25 -6.71 -11.53
CA ASN A 211 26.18 -6.48 -12.97
C ASN A 211 25.06 -7.18 -13.74
N ASP A 212 24.22 -7.99 -13.08
CA ASP A 212 22.96 -8.42 -13.69
C ASP A 212 22.13 -7.20 -14.07
N PHE A 213 21.41 -7.28 -15.18
CA PHE A 213 20.57 -6.19 -15.66
C PHE A 213 19.28 -6.70 -16.27
N PHE A 214 18.26 -5.86 -16.25
CA PHE A 214 16.98 -6.12 -16.90
C PHE A 214 16.46 -4.84 -17.54
N SER A 215 15.56 -4.98 -18.50
CA SER A 215 15.00 -3.85 -19.23
C SER A 215 13.54 -4.05 -19.57
N TRP A 216 12.79 -2.97 -19.65
CA TRP A 216 11.41 -2.96 -20.11
C TRP A 216 11.13 -1.71 -20.94
N SER A 217 10.03 -1.74 -21.70
CA SER A 217 9.67 -0.66 -22.63
C SER A 217 8.37 -0.01 -22.19
N LEU A 218 8.39 1.32 -22.06
CA LEU A 218 7.23 2.12 -21.69
C LEU A 218 6.73 2.90 -22.90
N PRO A 219 5.41 2.93 -23.16
CA PRO A 219 4.87 3.74 -24.24
C PRO A 219 5.08 5.23 -23.95
N ILE A 220 5.60 5.97 -24.93
CA ILE A 220 5.60 7.43 -24.92
C ILE A 220 4.18 7.87 -25.25
N ASN A 221 3.30 7.91 -24.25
CA ASN A 221 2.00 8.55 -24.44
C ASN A 221 2.24 10.04 -24.73
N LYS A 222 1.81 10.52 -25.90
CA LYS A 222 1.83 11.94 -26.26
C LYS A 222 1.16 12.72 -25.12
N MET A 223 1.98 13.52 -24.45
CA MET A 223 1.61 14.41 -23.39
C MET A 223 0.59 15.43 -23.92
N SER A 224 -0.51 15.57 -23.19
CA SER A 224 -1.63 16.51 -23.39
C SER A 224 -2.72 16.13 -24.41
N TRP A 225 -3.95 16.13 -23.91
CA TRP A 225 -5.22 16.13 -24.67
C TRP A 225 -5.37 17.31 -25.65
N LYS A 226 -4.42 18.26 -25.72
CA LYS A 226 -4.53 19.48 -26.54
C LYS A 226 -3.97 19.37 -27.96
N SER A 227 -3.30 18.28 -28.35
CA SER A 227 -2.77 18.12 -29.70
C SER A 227 -3.46 17.00 -30.49
N ARG A 228 -4.77 17.13 -30.72
CA ARG A 228 -5.45 16.43 -31.84
C ARG A 228 -5.31 17.27 -33.11
N ALA A 229 -4.09 17.38 -33.62
CA ALA A 229 -3.85 17.77 -35.00
C ALA A 229 -3.62 16.48 -35.82
N LYS A 230 -4.51 16.28 -36.78
CA LYS A 230 -4.65 15.12 -37.64
C LYS A 230 -3.38 14.90 -38.47
N SER A 231 -2.72 13.76 -38.29
CA SER A 231 -1.79 13.19 -39.27
C SER A 231 -1.90 11.66 -39.22
N PRO A 232 -2.35 11.00 -40.29
CA PRO A 232 -2.47 9.54 -40.36
C PRO A 232 -1.12 8.80 -40.31
N LYS A 233 0.01 9.52 -40.41
CA LYS A 233 1.35 8.93 -40.59
C LYS A 233 2.18 8.76 -39.31
N SER A 234 1.61 8.95 -38.10
CA SER A 234 2.36 8.74 -36.83
C SER A 234 1.80 7.63 -35.93
N LEU A 235 1.26 6.56 -36.52
CA LEU A 235 0.72 5.40 -35.80
C LEU A 235 1.78 4.48 -35.14
N LEU A 236 3.07 4.74 -35.36
CA LEU A 236 4.13 4.03 -34.62
C LEU A 236 4.15 4.52 -33.18
N LYS A 237 3.64 3.69 -32.26
CA LYS A 237 3.84 3.87 -30.82
C LYS A 237 5.34 3.96 -30.57
N LYS A 238 5.81 5.13 -30.11
CA LYS A 238 7.19 5.29 -29.65
C LYS A 238 7.29 4.73 -28.23
N TYR A 239 8.41 4.07 -27.93
CA TYR A 239 8.69 3.49 -26.62
C TYR A 239 9.98 4.06 -26.06
N ILE A 240 10.06 4.18 -24.73
CA ILE A 240 11.31 4.41 -23.99
C ILE A 240 11.72 3.07 -23.39
N LYS A 241 12.94 2.61 -23.69
CA LYS A 241 13.56 1.48 -23.01
C LYS A 241 14.14 1.97 -21.68
N VAL A 242 13.67 1.40 -20.58
CA VAL A 242 14.25 1.57 -19.25
C VAL A 242 15.14 0.37 -18.97
N THR A 243 16.34 0.60 -18.44
CA THR A 243 17.29 -0.45 -18.06
C THR A 243 17.71 -0.22 -16.62
N ALA A 244 17.65 -1.27 -15.81
CA ALA A 244 18.14 -1.28 -14.44
C ALA A 244 19.27 -2.29 -14.33
N ARG A 245 20.31 -1.95 -13.56
CA ARG A 245 21.46 -2.81 -13.26
C ARG A 245 21.52 -3.03 -11.76
N ILE A 246 21.82 -4.26 -11.35
CA ILE A 246 22.12 -4.62 -9.97
C ILE A 246 23.58 -4.30 -9.75
N ASP A 247 23.87 -3.13 -9.21
CA ASP A 247 25.22 -2.75 -8.81
C ASP A 247 25.59 -3.32 -7.42
N LYS A 248 26.84 -3.14 -7.03
CA LYS A 248 27.35 -3.58 -5.73
C LYS A 248 26.53 -3.02 -4.58
N ARG A 249 26.16 -1.74 -4.64
CA ARG A 249 25.37 -1.07 -3.60
C ARG A 249 24.01 -1.74 -3.41
N CYS A 250 23.27 -1.95 -4.48
CA CYS A 250 21.98 -2.65 -4.47
C CYS A 250 22.12 -4.05 -3.85
N LYS A 251 23.19 -4.77 -4.20
CA LYS A 251 23.46 -6.10 -3.65
C LYS A 251 23.77 -6.06 -2.16
N ASP A 252 24.60 -5.11 -1.72
CA ASP A 252 24.95 -4.91 -0.32
C ASP A 252 23.72 -4.52 0.52
N GLU A 253 22.88 -3.62 0.03
CA GLU A 253 21.61 -3.23 0.68
C GLU A 253 20.65 -4.42 0.80
N MET A 254 20.47 -5.23 -0.25
CA MET A 254 19.64 -6.45 -0.19
C MET A 254 20.20 -7.44 0.85
N ASN A 255 21.51 -7.69 0.85
CA ASN A 255 22.15 -8.59 1.80
C ASN A 255 22.04 -8.09 3.25
N GLN A 256 22.13 -6.77 3.46
CA GLN A 256 22.00 -6.18 4.78
C GLN A 256 20.55 -6.23 5.28
N ALA A 257 19.59 -5.86 4.43
CA ALA A 257 18.18 -5.94 4.76
C ALA A 257 17.75 -7.38 5.09
N GLU A 258 18.20 -8.38 4.31
CA GLU A 258 17.89 -9.80 4.54
C GLU A 258 18.27 -10.26 5.96
N LYS A 259 19.40 -9.78 6.50
CA LYS A 259 19.85 -10.12 7.87
C LYS A 259 18.91 -9.60 8.95
N TYR A 260 18.17 -8.53 8.69
CA TYR A 260 17.25 -7.93 9.67
C TYR A 260 15.86 -8.55 9.63
N ILE A 261 15.51 -9.25 8.56
CA ILE A 261 14.16 -9.72 8.32
C ILE A 261 13.95 -11.08 8.97
N LYS A 262 12.98 -11.15 9.88
CA LYS A 262 12.51 -12.40 10.47
C LYS A 262 11.46 -13.07 9.61
N LYS A 263 10.58 -12.28 9.00
CA LYS A 263 9.44 -12.78 8.24
C LYS A 263 8.93 -11.75 7.24
N ILE A 264 8.59 -12.21 6.05
CA ILE A 264 7.88 -11.44 5.01
C ILE A 264 6.53 -12.10 4.79
N ILE A 265 5.45 -11.32 4.82
CA ILE A 265 4.08 -11.83 4.69
C ILE A 265 3.34 -10.94 3.69
N ASN A 266 2.76 -11.57 2.66
CA ASN A 266 1.90 -10.86 1.72
C ASN A 266 0.56 -10.53 2.37
N PHE A 267 -0.04 -9.42 1.97
CA PHE A 267 -1.44 -9.16 2.30
C PHE A 267 -2.34 -10.23 1.66
N PRO A 268 -3.40 -10.70 2.35
CA PRO A 268 -4.37 -11.56 1.72
C PRO A 268 -5.17 -10.75 0.70
N ASP A 269 -5.41 -11.34 -0.47
CA ASP A 269 -6.27 -10.73 -1.48
C ASP A 269 -7.75 -10.90 -1.08
N LEU A 270 -8.49 -9.79 -1.10
CA LEU A 270 -9.90 -9.73 -0.75
C LEU A 270 -10.78 -9.42 -1.97
N SER A 271 -10.21 -9.43 -3.18
CA SER A 271 -10.86 -9.00 -4.41
C SER A 271 -12.10 -9.82 -4.78
N GLU A 272 -12.20 -11.08 -4.34
CA GLU A 272 -13.39 -11.93 -4.54
C GLU A 272 -14.63 -11.43 -3.78
N LEU A 273 -14.44 -10.63 -2.74
CA LEU A 273 -15.52 -10.13 -1.88
C LEU A 273 -15.81 -8.65 -2.09
N LEU A 274 -14.93 -7.91 -2.76
CA LEU A 274 -15.03 -6.46 -2.84
C LEU A 274 -15.33 -6.05 -4.27
N PHE A 275 -16.48 -5.41 -4.45
CA PHE A 275 -16.95 -4.98 -5.76
C PHE A 275 -16.09 -3.82 -6.27
N ALA A 276 -15.25 -4.08 -7.28
CA ALA A 276 -14.37 -3.08 -7.87
C ALA A 276 -15.15 -1.83 -8.30
N SER A 277 -14.54 -0.64 -8.26
CA SER A 277 -15.16 0.65 -8.62
C SER A 277 -15.08 0.98 -10.12
N GLU A 278 -14.16 0.35 -10.87
CA GLU A 278 -14.06 0.44 -12.34
C GLU A 278 -13.80 -0.94 -12.96
N PRO A 279 -14.33 -1.25 -14.15
CA PRO A 279 -13.81 -2.35 -14.95
C PRO A 279 -12.41 -1.97 -15.44
N GLY A 280 -11.44 -2.87 -15.33
CA GLY A 280 -10.07 -2.57 -15.73
C GLY A 280 -9.12 -3.72 -15.48
N MET A 281 -7.88 -3.53 -15.94
CA MET A 281 -6.80 -4.45 -15.63
C MET A 281 -6.55 -4.46 -14.11
N ILE A 282 -6.44 -5.66 -13.56
CA ILE A 282 -5.97 -5.88 -12.20
C ILE A 282 -4.48 -5.55 -12.24
N ASN A 283 -4.10 -4.39 -11.71
CA ASN A 283 -2.70 -4.10 -11.49
C ASN A 283 -2.21 -4.99 -10.34
N ASN A 284 -1.02 -5.57 -10.48
CA ASN A 284 -0.38 -6.30 -9.39
C ASN A 284 0.04 -5.31 -8.30
N THR A 285 -0.84 -5.08 -7.32
CA THR A 285 -0.62 -4.16 -6.20
C THR A 285 -0.18 -4.92 -4.95
N GLN A 286 0.94 -5.63 -5.07
CA GLN A 286 1.40 -6.51 -4.00
C GLN A 286 1.93 -5.73 -2.82
N LYS A 287 1.27 -5.92 -1.67
CA LYS A 287 1.67 -5.34 -0.39
C LYS A 287 2.26 -6.38 0.54
N TYR A 288 3.20 -5.94 1.36
CA TYR A 288 3.91 -6.80 2.29
C TYR A 288 3.88 -6.20 3.68
N ILE A 289 3.85 -7.05 4.70
CA ILE A 289 4.40 -6.72 6.01
C ILE A 289 5.71 -7.47 6.22
N ILE A 290 6.70 -6.75 6.75
CA ILE A 290 8.00 -7.26 7.15
C ILE A 290 8.12 -7.15 8.67
N LEU A 291 8.58 -8.24 9.28
CA LEU A 291 8.88 -8.31 10.71
C LEU A 291 10.41 -8.28 10.89
N LEU A 292 10.90 -7.33 11.68
CA LEU A 292 12.32 -7.12 11.99
C LEU A 292 12.78 -7.71 13.34
#